data_AF-X1P550-F1
#
_entry.id   AF-X1P550-F1
#
_cell.length_a   1.000
_cell.length_b   1.000
_cell.length_c   1.000
_cell.angle_alpha   90.00
_cell.angle_beta   90.00
_cell.angle_gamma   90.00
#
_symmetry.space_group_name_H-M   'P 1'
#
loop_
_entity.id
_entity.type
_entity.pdbx_description
1 polymer ?
#
loop_
_entity_poly.entity_id
_entity_poly.type
_entity_poly.pdbx_seq_one_letter_code
_entity_poly.pdbx_strand_id
1 'polypeptide(L)'
;KAAAEEAEVRIITGDTKVVNQGQADKLFINTSGIGAIPLGIDISGANARAGDKIILSGTIGDHGIAVMCQREGLKFSTPVQSDCAPLNKLVSQMLKSSPRIHCLRDPTRGGLATVLNEFTQ
;
A
#
# COMPACT_ATOMS: atom_id res chain seq x y z
N LYS A 1 16.71 1.96 1.99
CA LYS A 1 17.27 3.13 1.28
C LYS A 1 16.81 3.17 -0.18
N ALA A 2 17.05 2.13 -0.98
CA ALA A 2 16.63 2.06 -2.39
C ALA A 2 15.15 2.42 -2.62
N ALA A 3 14.20 1.85 -1.86
CA ALA A 3 12.78 2.20 -1.99
C ALA A 3 12.47 3.68 -1.69
N ALA A 4 13.21 4.30 -0.76
CA ALA A 4 13.06 5.73 -0.48
C ALA A 4 13.60 6.58 -1.64
N GLU A 5 14.71 6.16 -2.25
CA GLU A 5 15.27 6.79 -3.44
C GLU A 5 14.31 6.65 -4.65
N GLU A 6 13.73 5.46 -4.86
CA GLU A 6 12.73 5.20 -5.90
C GLU A 6 11.48 6.07 -5.74
N ALA A 7 10.98 6.19 -4.51
CA ALA A 7 9.83 7.03 -4.16
C ALA A 7 10.16 8.53 -4.09
N GLU A 8 11.43 8.91 -4.20
CA GLU A 8 11.92 10.29 -4.06
C GLU A 8 11.58 10.92 -2.69
N VAL A 9 11.66 10.12 -1.63
CA VAL A 9 11.44 10.55 -0.25
C VAL A 9 12.73 10.47 0.59
N ARG A 10 12.79 11.25 1.67
CA ARG A 10 13.92 11.28 2.59
C ARG A 10 13.56 10.66 3.93
N ILE A 11 14.43 9.80 4.44
CA ILE A 11 14.39 9.36 5.85
C ILE A 11 15.09 10.46 6.66
N ILE A 12 14.30 11.29 7.35
CA ILE A 12 14.80 12.50 8.03
C ILE A 12 15.08 12.31 9.52
N THR A 13 14.52 11.26 10.13
CA THR A 13 14.71 10.94 11.55
C THR A 13 14.47 9.45 11.76
N GLY A 14 14.90 8.93 12.91
CA GLY A 14 14.70 7.54 13.30
C GLY A 14 15.07 7.29 14.75
N ASP A 15 14.62 6.15 15.27
CA ASP A 15 14.98 5.63 16.58
C ASP A 15 15.38 4.16 16.43
N THR A 16 16.18 3.65 17.35
CA THR A 16 16.53 2.24 17.40
C THR A 16 16.45 1.75 18.83
N LYS A 17 15.76 0.62 19.01
CA LYS A 17 15.57 -0.03 20.31
C LYS A 17 16.08 -1.47 20.22
N VAL A 18 16.93 -1.84 21.17
CA VAL A 18 17.43 -3.21 21.34
C VAL A 18 16.77 -3.79 22.57
N VAL A 19 16.26 -5.00 22.45
CA VAL A 19 15.57 -5.73 23.52
C VAL A 19 16.22 -7.08 23.76
N ASN A 20 15.94 -7.69 24.91
CA ASN A 20 16.48 -9.00 25.23
C ASN A 20 15.92 -10.08 24.30
N GLN A 21 16.65 -11.19 24.19
CA GLN A 21 16.19 -12.36 23.45
C GLN A 21 14.79 -12.79 23.92
N GLY A 22 13.90 -13.04 22.96
CA GLY A 22 12.51 -13.43 23.23
C GLY A 22 11.54 -12.27 23.47
N GLN A 23 12.00 -11.03 23.62
CA GLN A 23 11.11 -9.86 23.75
C GLN A 23 10.68 -9.26 22.41
N ALA A 24 11.37 -9.59 21.31
CA ALA A 24 10.95 -9.31 19.94
C ALA A 24 11.29 -10.50 19.03
N ASP A 25 10.39 -10.81 18.09
CA ASP A 25 10.67 -11.81 17.05
C ASP A 25 11.53 -11.18 15.94
N LYS A 26 12.84 -11.18 16.19
CA LYS A 26 13.90 -10.66 15.31
C LYS A 26 13.87 -9.13 15.16
N LEU A 27 13.03 -8.58 14.30
CA LEU A 27 13.05 -7.17 13.93
C LEU A 27 11.64 -6.66 13.61
N PHE A 28 11.26 -5.58 14.28
CA PHE A 28 10.09 -4.78 13.92
C PHE A 28 10.53 -3.43 13.36
N ILE A 29 9.84 -2.96 12.33
CA ILE A 29 10.08 -1.66 11.72
C ILE A 29 8.76 -0.89 11.78
N ASN A 30 8.82 0.32 12.32
CA ASN A 30 7.73 1.28 12.25
C ASN A 30 8.16 2.44 11.34
N THR A 31 7.23 2.91 10.51
CA THR A 31 7.46 4.06 9.62
C THR A 31 6.29 5.02 9.75
N SER A 32 6.60 6.30 9.91
CA SER A 32 5.64 7.40 9.81
C SER A 32 6.03 8.29 8.63
N GLY A 33 5.03 8.81 7.92
CA GLY A 33 5.23 9.68 6.76
C GLY A 33 4.33 10.90 6.84
N ILE A 34 4.78 11.99 6.24
CA ILE A 34 4.00 13.22 6.08
C ILE A 34 4.05 13.65 4.61
N GLY A 35 2.99 14.30 4.16
CA GLY A 35 2.87 14.84 2.80
C GLY A 35 1.81 15.95 2.77
N ALA A 36 1.86 16.78 1.73
CA ALA A 36 0.86 17.83 1.52
C ALA A 36 -0.15 17.37 0.46
N ILE A 37 -1.44 17.53 0.75
CA ILE A 37 -2.51 17.31 -0.22
C ILE A 37 -2.66 18.59 -1.06
N PRO A 38 -2.56 18.53 -2.39
CA PRO A 38 -2.75 19.72 -3.23
C PRO A 38 -4.16 20.32 -3.08
N LEU A 39 -4.27 21.64 -3.27
CA LEU A 39 -5.56 22.32 -3.26
C LEU A 39 -6.49 21.73 -4.34
N GLY A 40 -7.77 21.56 -3.98
CA GLY A 40 -8.79 21.03 -4.87
C GLY A 40 -8.82 19.50 -4.98
N ILE A 41 -7.95 18.79 -4.26
CA ILE A 41 -8.01 17.32 -4.13
C ILE A 41 -8.80 16.97 -2.88
N ASP A 42 -9.96 16.32 -3.08
CA ASP A 42 -10.82 15.79 -2.03
C ASP A 42 -11.10 14.30 -2.29
N ILE A 43 -10.23 13.45 -1.74
CA ILE A 43 -10.29 12.00 -1.88
C ILE A 43 -10.55 11.40 -0.50
N SER A 44 -11.61 10.61 -0.40
CA SER A 44 -11.99 9.91 0.83
C SER A 44 -12.75 8.63 0.48
N GLY A 45 -12.64 7.60 1.33
CA GLY A 45 -13.48 6.40 1.19
C GLY A 45 -14.98 6.71 1.24
N ALA A 46 -15.37 7.76 1.96
CA ALA A 46 -16.74 8.22 2.09
C ALA A 46 -17.29 8.97 0.85
N ASN A 47 -16.43 9.28 -0.13
CA ASN A 47 -16.86 10.02 -1.33
C ASN A 47 -17.43 9.08 -2.42
N ALA A 48 -17.44 7.76 -2.18
CA ALA A 48 -17.99 6.78 -3.10
C ALA A 48 -19.48 7.03 -3.32
N ARG A 49 -19.93 6.94 -4.58
CA ARG A 49 -21.35 7.16 -4.91
C ARG A 49 -21.84 6.26 -6.03
N ALA A 50 -23.16 6.09 -6.06
CA ALA A 50 -23.82 5.35 -7.13
C ALA A 50 -23.45 5.92 -8.51
N GLY A 51 -23.06 5.04 -9.42
CA GLY A 51 -22.59 5.40 -10.77
C GLY A 51 -21.08 5.43 -10.92
N ASP A 52 -20.32 5.45 -9.82
CA ASP A 52 -18.86 5.37 -9.87
C ASP A 52 -18.37 4.04 -10.46
N LYS A 53 -17.16 4.08 -11.02
CA LYS A 53 -16.47 2.90 -11.56
C LYS A 53 -15.30 2.56 -10.66
N ILE A 54 -15.16 1.27 -10.36
CA ILE A 54 -14.03 0.74 -9.59
C ILE A 54 -12.96 0.30 -10.58
N ILE A 55 -11.74 0.77 -10.37
CA ILE A 55 -10.56 0.43 -11.18
C ILE A 55 -9.48 -0.07 -10.23
N LEU A 56 -8.77 -1.12 -10.65
CA LEU A 56 -7.61 -1.65 -9.95
C LEU A 56 -6.35 -1.30 -10.73
N SER A 57 -5.27 -0.98 -10.02
CA SER A 57 -3.97 -0.64 -10.62
C SER A 57 -3.19 -1.86 -11.12
N GLY A 58 -3.64 -3.08 -10.81
CA GLY A 58 -2.94 -4.31 -11.16
C GLY A 58 -3.71 -5.58 -10.76
N THR A 59 -2.97 -6.68 -10.72
CA THR A 59 -3.40 -7.99 -10.22
C THR A 59 -3.73 -7.96 -8.72
N ILE A 60 -4.39 -9.01 -8.21
CA ILE A 60 -4.90 -9.07 -6.84
C ILE A 60 -4.22 -10.21 -6.09
N GLY A 61 -3.65 -9.89 -4.93
CA GLY A 61 -3.22 -10.89 -3.95
C GLY A 61 -1.76 -11.36 -4.08
N ASP A 62 -0.99 -10.80 -5.00
CA ASP A 62 0.39 -11.22 -5.27
C ASP A 62 1.27 -11.21 -4.02
N HIS A 63 1.29 -10.11 -3.24
CA HIS A 63 2.03 -10.05 -1.98
C HIS A 63 1.60 -11.12 -0.97
N GLY A 64 0.29 -11.26 -0.75
CA GLY A 64 -0.25 -12.20 0.24
C GLY A 64 0.11 -13.65 -0.10
N ILE A 65 -0.02 -14.02 -1.38
CA ILE A 65 0.36 -15.34 -1.88
C ILE A 65 1.87 -15.52 -1.79
N ALA A 66 2.68 -14.57 -2.25
CA ALA A 66 4.14 -14.65 -2.18
C ALA A 66 4.66 -14.88 -0.76
N VAL A 67 4.14 -14.13 0.22
CA VAL A 67 4.50 -14.29 1.63
C VAL A 67 4.06 -15.64 2.19
N MET A 68 2.83 -16.08 1.88
CA MET A 68 2.32 -17.39 2.31
C MET A 68 3.17 -18.53 1.73
N CYS A 69 3.51 -18.48 0.45
CA CYS A 69 4.34 -19.50 -0.20
C CYS A 69 5.70 -19.63 0.48
N GLN A 70 6.33 -18.50 0.79
CA GLN A 70 7.65 -18.49 1.43
C GLN A 70 7.61 -19.00 2.87
N ARG A 71 6.52 -18.75 3.61
CA ARG A 71 6.35 -19.21 5.00
C ARG A 71 6.00 -20.69 5.10
N GLU A 72 5.08 -21.15 4.27
CA GLU A 72 4.55 -22.52 4.31
C GLU A 72 5.34 -23.50 3.42
N GLY A 73 6.35 -23.01 2.68
CA GLY A 73 7.18 -23.83 1.81
C GLY A 73 6.44 -24.36 0.57
N LEU A 74 5.38 -23.69 0.13
CA LEU A 74 4.62 -24.08 -1.06
C LEU A 74 5.45 -23.80 -2.32
N LYS A 75 5.64 -24.83 -3.16
CA LYS A 75 6.41 -24.73 -4.41
C LYS A 75 5.48 -24.75 -5.61
N PHE A 76 5.44 -23.63 -6.33
CA PHE A 76 4.78 -23.51 -7.62
C PHE A 76 5.80 -23.63 -8.75
N SER A 77 5.34 -24.00 -9.94
CA SER A 77 6.19 -24.06 -11.15
C SER A 77 6.78 -22.70 -11.51
N THR A 78 6.05 -21.62 -11.22
CA THR A 78 6.53 -20.24 -11.30
C THR A 78 6.39 -19.59 -9.92
N PRO A 79 7.47 -19.06 -9.33
CA PRO A 79 7.38 -18.37 -8.05
C PRO A 79 6.52 -17.11 -8.18
N VAL A 80 5.53 -16.96 -7.29
CA VAL A 80 4.74 -15.72 -7.18
C VAL A 80 5.62 -14.67 -6.50
N GLN A 81 5.86 -13.55 -7.18
CA GLN A 81 6.60 -12.42 -6.63
C GLN A 81 5.63 -11.44 -5.98
N SER A 82 6.06 -10.83 -4.88
CA SER A 82 5.31 -9.78 -4.20
C SER A 82 5.27 -8.51 -5.07
N ASP A 83 4.10 -7.88 -5.15
CA ASP A 83 3.83 -6.61 -5.85
C ASP A 83 4.21 -5.34 -5.04
N CYS A 84 4.89 -5.51 -3.90
CA CYS A 84 5.36 -4.40 -3.05
C CYS A 84 6.20 -3.38 -3.84
N ALA A 85 5.65 -2.17 -4.02
CA ALA A 85 6.29 -1.06 -4.71
C ALA A 85 5.75 0.29 -4.19
N PRO A 86 6.53 1.39 -4.27
CA PRO A 86 6.02 2.73 -3.99
C PRO A 86 5.10 3.23 -5.13
N LEU A 87 3.86 3.58 -4.79
CA LEU A 87 2.84 3.99 -5.78
C LEU A 87 2.66 5.51 -5.93
N ASN A 88 3.44 6.33 -5.21
CA ASN A 88 3.27 7.79 -5.20
C ASN A 88 3.40 8.43 -6.59
N LYS A 89 4.26 7.89 -7.47
CA LYS A 89 4.40 8.36 -8.86
C LYS A 89 3.16 8.04 -9.70
N LEU A 90 2.62 6.83 -9.57
CA LEU A 90 1.38 6.44 -10.24
C LEU A 90 0.21 7.33 -9.79
N VAL A 91 0.07 7.53 -8.47
CA VAL A 91 -0.97 8.41 -7.91
C VAL A 91 -0.82 9.84 -8.42
N SER A 92 0.40 10.38 -8.49
CA SER A 92 0.66 11.72 -9.05
C SER A 92 0.19 11.83 -10.51
N GLN A 93 0.42 10.80 -11.34
CA GLN A 93 -0.04 10.77 -12.72
C GLN A 93 -1.56 10.67 -12.83
N MET A 94 -2.20 9.86 -11.98
CA MET A 94 -3.65 9.73 -11.92
C MET A 94 -4.33 11.08 -11.59
N LEU A 95 -3.82 11.78 -10.57
CA LEU A 95 -4.35 13.10 -10.16
C LEU A 95 -4.18 14.17 -11.24
N LYS A 96 -3.10 14.11 -12.02
CA LYS A 96 -2.92 15.00 -13.19
C LYS A 96 -3.87 14.68 -14.34
N SER A 97 -4.29 13.42 -14.46
CA SER A 97 -5.12 12.96 -15.56
C SER A 97 -6.61 13.21 -15.34
N SER A 98 -7.07 13.19 -14.09
CA SER A 98 -8.47 13.45 -13.76
C SER A 98 -8.64 13.98 -12.33
N PRO A 99 -9.38 15.09 -12.13
CA PRO A 99 -9.77 15.54 -10.80
C PRO A 99 -10.96 14.75 -10.22
N ARG A 100 -11.53 13.81 -10.98
CA ARG A 100 -12.76 13.05 -10.60
C ARG A 100 -12.43 11.70 -9.97
N ILE A 101 -11.43 11.66 -9.10
CA ILE A 101 -11.14 10.48 -8.28
C ILE A 101 -11.84 10.72 -6.95
N HIS A 102 -12.90 9.98 -6.65
CA HIS A 102 -13.61 10.14 -5.38
C HIS A 102 -12.91 9.39 -4.25
N CYS A 103 -12.49 8.16 -4.53
CA CYS A 103 -11.86 7.27 -3.57
C CYS A 103 -10.53 6.76 -4.12
N LEU A 104 -9.54 6.60 -3.23
CA LEU A 104 -8.27 5.95 -3.53
C LEU A 104 -7.79 5.26 -2.27
N ARG A 105 -7.53 3.95 -2.37
CA ARG A 105 -7.04 3.16 -1.24
C ARG A 105 -6.22 1.97 -1.71
N ASP A 106 -5.16 1.65 -0.98
CA ASP A 106 -4.33 0.48 -1.18
C ASP A 106 -4.91 -0.74 -0.42
N PRO A 107 -5.21 -1.87 -1.11
CA PRO A 107 -5.81 -3.04 -0.48
C PRO A 107 -4.77 -3.91 0.25
N THR A 108 -4.30 -3.42 1.41
CA THR A 108 -3.29 -4.11 2.23
C THR A 108 -3.88 -5.26 3.06
N ARG A 109 -3.94 -5.15 4.40
CA ARG A 109 -4.49 -6.21 5.27
C ARG A 109 -6.01 -6.31 5.07
N GLY A 110 -6.50 -7.52 4.85
CA GLY A 110 -7.90 -7.77 4.48
C GLY A 110 -8.16 -7.69 2.97
N GLY A 111 -7.23 -7.09 2.23
CA GLY A 111 -7.24 -7.05 0.77
C GLY A 111 -8.41 -6.27 0.18
N LEU A 112 -8.69 -6.56 -1.09
CA LEU A 112 -9.71 -5.85 -1.88
C LEU A 112 -11.10 -5.93 -1.23
N ALA A 113 -11.45 -7.08 -0.65
CA ALA A 113 -12.75 -7.29 -0.01
C ALA A 113 -12.99 -6.28 1.13
N THR A 114 -11.99 -6.03 1.98
CA THR A 114 -12.10 -5.05 3.06
C THR A 114 -12.22 -3.63 2.52
N VAL A 115 -11.42 -3.26 1.52
CA VAL A 115 -11.52 -1.94 0.88
C VAL A 115 -12.90 -1.68 0.30
N LEU A 116 -13.46 -2.64 -0.43
CA LEU A 116 -14.78 -2.50 -1.04
C LEU A 116 -15.88 -2.39 0.01
N ASN A 117 -15.81 -3.16 1.09
CA ASN A 117 -16.78 -3.04 2.19
C ASN A 117 -16.71 -1.65 2.86
N GLU A 118 -15.51 -1.07 3.01
CA GLU A 118 -15.39 0.27 3.56
C GLU A 118 -15.94 1.36 2.64
N PHE A 119 -15.92 1.18 1.32
CA PHE A 119 -16.56 2.11 0.38
C PHE A 119 -18.10 2.02 0.39
N THR A 120 -18.67 0.98 1.00
CA THR A 120 -20.13 0.83 1.12
C THR A 120 -20.71 1.38 2.43
N GLN A 121 -19.86 1.81 3.35
CA GLN A 121 -20.27 2.38 4.64
C GLN A 121 -20.45 3.90 4.51
#